data_AF-A0A351UT03-F1
#
_entry.id   AF-A0A351UT03-F1
#
_cell.length_a   1.000
_cell.length_b   1.000
_cell.length_c   1.000
_cell.angle_alpha   90.00
_cell.angle_beta   90.00
_cell.angle_gamma   90.00
#
_symmetry.space_group_name_H-M   'P 1'
#
loop_
_entity.id
_entity.type
_entity.pdbx_description
1 polymer ?
#
loop_
_entity_poly.entity_id
_entity_poly.type
_entity_poly.pdbx_seq_one_letter_code
_entity_poly.pdbx_strand_id
1 'polypeptide(L)'
;MMRLTGEMLAERRTCMNLETLKKRKKELRLTNKDVARLSGVSLGTVNKIFSGATKAPQVDTMQAILGVLKLEEYEFYDGKMEREPLRAERIKGSFPGRLREPQMTAEDYRMLDKRKQTELIEGKLIRHQSPSWNHQELISGVLCNVRNYIREKGYGCHAICGPIEVQLECVNGDTIVQPDLVMLLGEEQIGLRGLLRAPEFVMEVLSESEQEQEMVVKPDLYMGAGVQEYWLVNLYQRQVIVYWFGNNYGREGFQVDTYTFDQKVPMRLLDGFMMDFGTIDLM
;
A
#
# COMPACT_ATOMS: atom_id res chain seq x y z
N MET A 1 -13.57 -23.96 -8.83
CA MET A 1 -12.74 -24.41 -7.69
C MET A 1 -11.39 -24.85 -8.23
N MET A 2 -10.42 -23.94 -8.31
CA MET A 2 -9.07 -24.25 -8.78
C MET A 2 -8.14 -24.12 -7.58
N ARG A 3 -7.79 -25.26 -6.99
CA ARG A 3 -6.78 -25.33 -5.92
C ARG A 3 -5.45 -24.96 -6.56
N LEU A 4 -4.87 -23.84 -6.16
CA LEU A 4 -3.49 -23.53 -6.49
C LEU A 4 -2.62 -24.48 -5.66
N THR A 5 -1.97 -25.43 -6.31
CA THR A 5 -1.07 -26.39 -5.66
C THR A 5 0.21 -25.66 -5.21
N GLY A 6 0.82 -26.15 -4.12
CA GLY A 6 2.05 -25.57 -3.54
C GLY A 6 3.25 -25.50 -4.50
N GLU A 7 3.17 -26.13 -5.67
CA GLU A 7 4.17 -26.04 -6.74
C GLU A 7 4.12 -24.70 -7.50
N MET A 8 2.95 -24.08 -7.67
CA MET A 8 2.86 -22.73 -8.28
C MET A 8 3.37 -21.61 -7.38
N LEU A 9 3.38 -21.83 -6.04
CA LEU A 9 4.06 -20.95 -5.09
C LEU A 9 5.58 -21.19 -5.06
N ALA A 10 6.06 -22.34 -5.55
CA ALA A 10 7.49 -22.64 -5.64
C ALA A 10 8.18 -21.97 -6.84
N GLU A 11 7.46 -21.71 -7.93
CA GLU A 11 7.97 -20.99 -9.11
C GLU A 11 8.05 -19.45 -8.92
N ARG A 12 7.46 -18.91 -7.83
CA ARG A 12 7.60 -17.49 -7.43
C ARG A 12 8.84 -17.18 -6.56
N ARG A 13 9.92 -17.96 -6.72
CA ARG A 13 11.20 -17.65 -6.04
C ARG A 13 12.12 -16.93 -7.01
N THR A 14 12.10 -15.61 -6.93
CA THR A 14 12.98 -14.68 -7.64
C THR A 14 14.44 -15.14 -7.56
N CYS A 15 15.06 -15.42 -8.72
CA CYS A 15 16.46 -15.80 -8.79
C CYS A 15 17.36 -14.65 -8.34
N MET A 16 18.15 -14.85 -7.27
CA MET A 16 19.14 -13.86 -6.82
C MET A 16 20.22 -13.62 -7.86
N ASN A 17 20.52 -12.35 -8.17
CA ASN A 17 21.68 -12.00 -8.97
C ASN A 17 22.97 -12.00 -8.10
N LEU A 18 23.53 -13.19 -7.92
CA LEU A 18 24.73 -13.42 -7.10
C LEU A 18 25.96 -12.63 -7.59
N GLU A 19 26.03 -12.35 -8.89
CA GLU A 19 27.13 -11.59 -9.48
C GLU A 19 27.08 -10.12 -9.07
N THR A 20 25.89 -9.52 -8.93
CA THR A 20 25.72 -8.16 -8.38
C THR A 20 26.24 -8.05 -6.94
N LEU A 21 25.91 -9.02 -6.07
CA LEU A 21 26.40 -9.04 -4.68
C LEU A 21 27.93 -9.13 -4.62
N LYS A 22 28.52 -10.05 -5.39
CA LYS A 22 29.97 -10.24 -5.43
C LYS A 22 30.68 -8.99 -5.95
N LYS A 23 30.15 -8.38 -7.02
CA LYS A 23 30.68 -7.14 -7.60
C LYS A 23 30.67 -6.01 -6.59
N ARG A 24 29.52 -5.76 -5.95
CA ARG A 24 29.38 -4.66 -5.00
C ARG A 24 30.24 -4.82 -3.75
N LYS A 25 30.32 -6.04 -3.21
CA LYS A 25 31.24 -6.37 -2.11
C LYS A 25 32.70 -6.06 -2.47
N LYS A 26 33.12 -6.37 -3.70
CA LYS A 26 34.47 -6.07 -4.20
C LYS A 26 34.71 -4.56 -4.35
N GLU A 27 33.75 -3.81 -4.88
CA GLU A 27 33.83 -2.34 -4.99
C GLU A 27 33.99 -1.67 -3.62
N LEU A 28 33.27 -2.16 -2.62
CA LEU A 28 33.35 -1.69 -1.24
C LEU A 28 34.58 -2.25 -0.48
N ARG A 29 35.39 -3.09 -1.12
CA ARG A 29 36.59 -3.74 -0.55
C ARG A 29 36.30 -4.52 0.74
N LEU A 30 35.11 -5.11 0.84
CA LEU A 30 34.67 -5.89 2.00
C LEU A 30 34.98 -7.38 1.83
N THR A 31 35.36 -8.06 2.92
CA THR A 31 35.43 -9.52 2.96
C THR A 31 34.09 -10.12 3.43
N ASN A 32 33.89 -11.45 3.28
CA ASN A 32 32.72 -12.11 3.87
C ASN A 32 32.68 -11.96 5.39
N LYS A 33 33.86 -11.87 6.05
CA LYS A 33 33.95 -11.60 7.49
C LYS A 33 33.47 -10.20 7.83
N ASP A 34 33.79 -9.21 6.99
CA ASP A 34 33.31 -7.84 7.18
C ASP A 34 31.80 -7.75 6.97
N VAL A 35 31.27 -8.37 5.91
CA VAL A 35 29.82 -8.39 5.67
C VAL A 35 29.08 -9.07 6.82
N ALA A 36 29.57 -10.20 7.32
CA ALA A 36 28.97 -10.89 8.47
C ALA A 36 28.97 -10.01 9.73
N ARG A 37 30.11 -9.38 10.03
CA ARG A 37 30.25 -8.48 11.19
C ARG A 37 29.33 -7.25 11.07
N LEU A 38 29.23 -6.64 9.90
CA LEU A 38 28.48 -5.41 9.68
C LEU A 38 26.96 -5.64 9.55
N SER A 39 26.54 -6.80 9.04
CA SER A 39 25.12 -7.16 8.88
C SER A 39 24.53 -7.85 10.10
N GLY A 40 25.36 -8.29 11.05
CA GLY A 40 24.93 -9.15 12.16
C GLY A 40 24.59 -10.59 11.75
N VAL A 41 24.72 -10.94 10.47
CA VAL A 41 24.44 -12.28 9.95
C VAL A 41 25.63 -13.20 10.21
N SER A 42 25.37 -14.48 10.55
CA SER A 42 26.44 -15.44 10.81
C SER A 42 27.38 -15.60 9.61
N LEU A 43 28.69 -15.72 9.86
CA LEU A 43 29.69 -15.92 8.80
C LEU A 43 29.41 -17.17 7.94
N GLY A 44 28.87 -18.23 8.55
CA GLY A 44 28.45 -19.43 7.84
C GLY A 44 27.32 -19.16 6.84
N THR A 45 26.33 -18.36 7.24
CA THR A 45 25.21 -17.94 6.37
C THR A 45 25.69 -17.04 5.24
N VAL A 46 26.52 -16.03 5.55
CA VAL A 46 27.12 -15.15 4.52
C VAL A 46 27.93 -15.95 3.52
N ASN A 47 28.76 -16.90 3.97
CA ASN A 47 29.56 -17.74 3.07
C ASN A 47 28.69 -18.59 2.15
N LYS A 48 27.59 -19.19 2.66
CA LYS A 48 26.66 -19.99 1.85
C LYS A 48 25.89 -19.15 0.82
N ILE A 49 25.55 -17.90 1.15
CA ILE A 49 24.91 -16.97 0.22
C ILE A 49 25.88 -16.58 -0.88
N PHE A 50 27.09 -16.11 -0.53
CA PHE A 50 28.08 -15.67 -1.52
C PHE A 50 28.69 -16.80 -2.37
N SER A 51 28.58 -18.06 -1.93
CA SER A 51 28.94 -19.24 -2.72
C SER A 51 27.80 -19.77 -3.59
N GLY A 52 26.58 -19.25 -3.43
CA GLY A 52 25.37 -19.75 -4.12
C GLY A 52 24.81 -21.06 -3.56
N ALA A 53 25.35 -21.57 -2.44
CA ALA A 53 24.85 -22.77 -1.78
C ALA A 53 23.43 -22.57 -1.18
N THR A 54 23.09 -21.33 -0.81
CA THR A 54 21.73 -20.95 -0.40
C THR A 54 21.01 -20.35 -1.60
N LYS A 55 19.97 -21.02 -2.12
CA LYS A 55 19.15 -20.55 -3.26
C LYS A 55 18.01 -19.60 -2.87
N ALA A 56 17.62 -19.57 -1.60
CA ALA A 56 16.53 -18.74 -1.08
C ALA A 56 16.81 -18.38 0.40
N PRO A 57 17.60 -17.34 0.68
CA PRO A 57 17.82 -16.85 2.04
C PRO A 57 16.55 -16.23 2.60
N GLN A 58 16.44 -16.16 3.93
CA GLN A 58 15.38 -15.42 4.60
C GLN A 58 15.46 -13.93 4.25
N VAL A 59 14.30 -13.27 4.17
CA VAL A 59 14.17 -11.86 3.73
C VAL A 59 15.00 -10.93 4.60
N ASP A 60 14.84 -11.01 5.93
CA ASP A 60 15.60 -10.19 6.89
C ASP A 60 17.12 -10.38 6.78
N THR A 61 17.55 -11.63 6.50
CA THR A 61 18.97 -11.95 6.28
C THR A 61 19.49 -11.26 5.02
N MET A 62 18.67 -11.18 3.98
CA MET A 62 19.06 -10.58 2.72
C MET A 62 19.04 -9.05 2.81
N GLN A 63 18.05 -8.45 3.45
CA GLN A 63 18.02 -7.01 3.73
C GLN A 63 19.22 -6.54 4.55
N ALA A 64 19.60 -7.30 5.59
CA ALA A 64 20.78 -6.98 6.39
C ALA A 64 22.07 -7.00 5.56
N ILE A 65 22.20 -7.92 4.60
CA ILE A 65 23.36 -7.99 3.70
C ILE A 65 23.30 -6.86 2.65
N LEU A 66 22.13 -6.59 2.05
CA LEU A 66 21.95 -5.52 1.05
C LEU A 66 22.23 -4.14 1.63
N GLY A 67 21.79 -3.87 2.87
CA GLY A 67 22.07 -2.63 3.58
C GLY A 67 23.57 -2.38 3.76
N VAL A 68 24.35 -3.43 4.10
CA VAL A 68 25.82 -3.32 4.19
C VAL A 68 26.46 -3.08 2.83
N LEU A 69 25.92 -3.70 1.78
CA LEU A 69 26.42 -3.54 0.41
C LEU A 69 25.93 -2.25 -0.27
N LYS A 70 25.06 -1.49 0.39
CA LYS A 70 24.43 -0.28 -0.18
C LYS A 70 23.82 -0.59 -1.56
N LEU A 71 23.00 -1.63 -1.58
CA LEU A 71 22.21 -2.05 -2.73
C LEU A 71 20.73 -1.89 -2.38
N GLU A 72 19.98 -1.28 -3.30
CA GLU A 72 18.53 -1.28 -3.25
C GLU A 72 17.99 -2.63 -3.73
N GLU A 73 16.86 -3.11 -3.20
CA GLU A 73 16.34 -4.45 -3.51
C GLU A 73 16.13 -4.68 -5.02
N TYR A 74 15.71 -3.66 -5.78
CA TYR A 74 15.50 -3.77 -7.22
C TYR A 74 16.81 -3.81 -8.04
N GLU A 75 17.95 -3.38 -7.50
CA GLU A 75 19.27 -3.56 -8.15
C GLU A 75 19.75 -5.02 -8.06
N PHE A 76 19.11 -5.81 -7.20
CA PHE A 76 19.45 -7.18 -6.87
C PHE A 76 18.54 -8.23 -7.54
N TYR A 77 17.29 -7.88 -7.87
CA TYR A 77 16.36 -8.72 -8.62
C TYR A 77 16.42 -8.42 -10.13
N ASP A 78 16.43 -9.47 -10.96
CA ASP A 78 16.69 -9.36 -12.41
C ASP A 78 15.55 -8.66 -13.17
N GLY A 79 15.68 -7.34 -13.33
CA GLY A 79 15.54 -6.62 -14.60
C GLY A 79 14.40 -6.97 -15.56
N LYS A 80 13.14 -6.81 -15.17
CA LYS A 80 12.01 -6.57 -16.11
C LYS A 80 10.98 -5.59 -15.53
N MET A 81 11.37 -4.33 -15.38
CA MET A 81 10.43 -3.20 -15.25
C MET A 81 11.04 -2.02 -16.03
N GLU A 82 10.78 -1.96 -17.33
CA GLU A 82 11.01 -0.73 -18.09
C GLU A 82 9.92 0.28 -17.72
N ARG A 83 10.35 1.45 -17.26
CA ARG A 83 9.47 2.58 -16.92
C ARG A 83 9.01 3.25 -18.21
N GLU A 84 7.73 3.26 -18.51
CA GLU A 84 7.16 4.38 -19.29
C GLU A 84 6.85 5.53 -18.31
N PRO A 85 7.46 6.71 -18.47
CA PRO A 85 7.12 7.86 -17.65
C PRO A 85 5.79 8.45 -18.15
N LEU A 86 4.77 8.45 -17.28
CA LEU A 86 3.57 9.25 -17.46
C LEU A 86 3.97 10.73 -17.67
N ARG A 87 3.49 11.28 -18.80
CA ARG A 87 3.88 12.57 -19.40
C ARG A 87 3.88 13.75 -18.42
N ALA A 88 5.06 14.31 -18.18
CA ALA A 88 5.20 15.73 -17.85
C ALA A 88 5.24 16.53 -19.16
N GLU A 89 4.08 17.02 -19.62
CA GLU A 89 4.07 18.01 -20.69
C GLU A 89 4.61 19.35 -20.18
N ARG A 90 5.57 19.87 -20.95
CA ARG A 90 6.34 21.07 -20.71
C ARG A 90 5.43 22.31 -20.63
N ILE A 91 5.31 22.89 -19.45
CA ILE A 91 5.22 24.36 -19.34
C ILE A 91 6.66 24.88 -19.34
N LYS A 92 7.11 25.32 -20.52
CA LYS A 92 8.34 26.12 -20.66
C LYS A 92 8.08 27.48 -20.00
N GLY A 93 8.54 27.63 -18.76
CA GLY A 93 8.60 28.89 -18.04
C GLY A 93 9.69 28.81 -16.98
N SER A 94 10.83 29.38 -17.28
CA SER A 94 11.98 29.52 -16.38
C SER A 94 11.60 30.28 -15.10
N PHE A 95 11.77 29.65 -13.93
CA PHE A 95 11.97 30.34 -12.66
C PHE A 95 13.19 29.73 -11.94
N PRO A 96 14.19 30.55 -11.54
CA PRO A 96 15.36 30.06 -10.84
C PRO A 96 15.03 29.78 -9.37
N GLY A 97 15.42 28.59 -8.88
CA GLY A 97 15.54 28.29 -7.45
C GLY A 97 14.24 28.10 -6.67
N ARG A 98 13.59 26.94 -6.80
CA ARG A 98 12.89 26.34 -5.64
C ARG A 98 13.88 25.44 -4.92
N LEU A 99 14.28 25.83 -3.71
CA LEU A 99 14.80 24.88 -2.74
C LEU A 99 13.78 23.74 -2.64
N ARG A 100 14.19 22.48 -2.82
CA ARG A 100 13.31 21.34 -2.55
C ARG A 100 12.86 21.48 -1.09
N GLU A 101 11.56 21.55 -0.85
CA GLU A 101 11.02 21.53 0.50
C GLU A 101 11.55 20.28 1.21
N PRO A 102 11.97 20.37 2.49
CA PRO A 102 12.42 19.20 3.23
C PRO A 102 11.28 18.19 3.26
N GLN A 103 11.50 17.01 2.68
CA GLN A 103 10.54 15.91 2.68
C GLN A 103 10.60 15.21 4.05
N MET A 104 9.43 15.03 4.66
CA MET A 104 9.28 14.34 5.94
C MET A 104 9.33 12.83 5.69
N THR A 105 10.15 12.09 6.43
CA THR A 105 10.18 10.63 6.32
C THR A 105 9.06 9.97 7.12
N ALA A 106 8.76 8.70 6.83
CA ALA A 106 7.85 7.89 7.65
C ALA A 106 8.33 7.80 9.11
N GLU A 107 9.64 7.82 9.36
CA GLU A 107 10.21 7.83 10.71
C GLU A 107 9.96 9.17 11.41
N ASP A 108 10.21 10.30 10.72
CA ASP A 108 9.91 11.63 11.24
C ASP A 108 8.42 11.80 11.57
N TYR A 109 7.55 11.33 10.69
CA TYR A 109 6.10 11.33 10.90
C TYR A 109 5.73 10.61 12.20
N ARG A 110 6.29 9.42 12.46
CA ARG A 110 6.02 8.63 13.68
C ARG A 110 6.52 9.29 14.96
N MET A 111 7.46 10.22 14.88
CA MET A 111 7.95 10.99 16.02
C MET A 111 7.06 12.20 16.37
N LEU A 112 6.09 12.55 15.53
CA LEU A 112 5.16 13.65 15.83
C LEU A 112 4.29 13.35 17.05
N ASP A 113 4.22 14.28 18.00
CA ASP A 113 3.41 14.18 19.22
C ASP A 113 1.89 14.12 18.94
N LYS A 114 1.45 14.70 17.82
CA LYS A 114 0.05 14.72 17.38
C LYS A 114 -0.04 14.25 15.93
N ARG A 115 -0.45 12.99 15.74
CA ARG A 115 -0.69 12.36 14.42
C ARG A 115 -2.18 12.12 14.11
N LYS A 116 -3.07 12.54 15.00
CA LYS A 116 -4.51 12.42 14.76
C LYS A 116 -4.89 13.28 13.56
N GLN A 117 -5.64 12.71 12.62
CA GLN A 117 -6.12 13.41 11.42
C GLN A 117 -4.97 13.99 10.59
N THR A 118 -3.86 13.26 10.49
CA THR A 118 -2.74 13.64 9.64
C THR A 118 -2.28 12.47 8.79
N GLU A 119 -1.99 12.73 7.53
CA GLU A 119 -1.41 11.76 6.60
C GLU A 119 -0.05 12.26 6.12
N LEU A 120 0.82 11.33 5.75
CA LEU A 120 2.05 11.61 5.03
C LEU A 120 1.86 11.09 3.60
N ILE A 121 1.89 11.96 2.60
CA ILE A 121 1.78 11.56 1.19
C ILE A 121 3.00 12.08 0.45
N GLU A 122 3.84 11.17 -0.05
CA GLU A 122 5.08 11.51 -0.76
C GLU A 122 5.98 12.51 -0.01
N GLY A 123 6.11 12.30 1.31
CA GLY A 123 6.88 13.15 2.20
C GLY A 123 6.23 14.50 2.56
N LYS A 124 4.96 14.72 2.21
CA LYS A 124 4.18 15.91 2.59
C LYS A 124 3.17 15.57 3.69
N LEU A 125 3.21 16.34 4.77
CA LEU A 125 2.24 16.21 5.86
C LEU A 125 0.92 16.90 5.50
N ILE A 126 -0.13 16.11 5.36
CA ILE A 126 -1.51 16.58 5.14
C ILE A 126 -2.26 16.54 6.48
N ARG A 127 -3.09 17.55 6.75
CA ARG A 127 -3.94 17.60 7.95
C ARG A 127 -5.39 17.68 7.53
N HIS A 128 -6.20 16.83 8.13
CA HIS A 128 -7.61 16.69 7.83
C HIS A 128 -8.46 17.38 8.90
N GLN A 129 -9.67 17.75 8.52
CA GLN A 129 -10.64 18.25 9.49
C GLN A 129 -11.23 17.09 10.29
N SER A 130 -11.86 17.42 11.42
CA SER A 130 -12.61 16.40 12.14
C SER A 130 -13.85 15.99 11.34
N PRO A 131 -14.13 14.69 11.23
CA PRO A 131 -15.28 14.20 10.48
C PRO A 131 -16.60 14.66 11.10
N SER A 132 -17.61 14.87 10.25
CA SER A 132 -18.96 15.20 10.69
C SER A 132 -19.69 13.98 11.28
N TRP A 133 -20.84 14.21 11.92
CA TRP A 133 -21.69 13.11 12.40
C TRP A 133 -22.11 12.16 11.29
N ASN A 134 -22.62 12.69 10.18
CA ASN A 134 -23.06 11.87 9.04
C ASN A 134 -21.92 11.11 8.37
N HIS A 135 -20.70 11.63 8.41
CA HIS A 135 -19.50 10.91 7.98
C HIS A 135 -19.25 9.67 8.84
N GLN A 136 -19.35 9.79 10.16
CA GLN A 136 -19.18 8.67 11.07
C GLN A 136 -20.34 7.65 11.01
N GLU A 137 -21.59 8.11 10.89
CA GLU A 137 -22.74 7.22 10.73
C GLU A 137 -22.65 6.41 9.43
N LEU A 138 -22.24 7.04 8.32
CA LEU A 138 -22.01 6.35 7.06
C LEU A 138 -20.96 5.23 7.21
N ILE A 139 -19.80 5.53 7.79
CA ILE A 139 -18.73 4.54 7.99
C ILE A 139 -19.21 3.40 8.89
N SER A 140 -19.91 3.72 9.98
CA SER A 140 -20.47 2.73 10.91
C SER A 140 -21.48 1.81 10.21
N GLY A 141 -22.38 2.39 9.41
CA GLY A 141 -23.39 1.66 8.64
C GLY A 141 -22.77 0.71 7.62
N VAL A 142 -21.79 1.18 6.83
CA VAL A 142 -21.06 0.35 5.86
C VAL A 142 -20.31 -0.77 6.59
N LEU A 143 -19.57 -0.45 7.65
CA LEU A 143 -18.82 -1.41 8.45
C LEU A 143 -19.72 -2.52 9.00
N CYS A 144 -20.89 -2.17 9.53
CA CYS A 144 -21.85 -3.13 10.07
C CYS A 144 -22.38 -4.07 8.99
N ASN A 145 -22.78 -3.53 7.83
CA ASN A 145 -23.26 -4.34 6.71
C ASN A 145 -22.20 -5.32 6.22
N VAL A 146 -20.97 -4.84 6.00
CA VAL A 146 -19.83 -5.65 5.55
C VAL A 146 -19.49 -6.73 6.57
N ARG A 147 -19.33 -6.38 7.85
CA ARG A 147 -19.01 -7.35 8.91
C ARG A 147 -20.09 -8.39 9.11
N ASN A 148 -21.37 -8.01 9.01
CA ASN A 148 -22.48 -8.96 9.09
C ASN A 148 -22.41 -9.97 7.94
N TYR A 149 -22.16 -9.51 6.72
CA TYR A 149 -22.02 -10.39 5.55
C TYR A 149 -20.83 -11.33 5.67
N ILE A 150 -19.65 -10.82 6.05
CA ILE A 150 -18.43 -11.62 6.30
C ILE A 150 -18.73 -12.74 7.31
N ARG A 151 -19.40 -12.41 8.42
CA ARG A 151 -19.78 -13.39 9.45
C ARG A 151 -20.78 -14.42 8.94
N GLU A 152 -21.80 -14.00 8.19
CA GLU A 152 -22.82 -14.89 7.64
C GLU A 152 -22.21 -15.89 6.64
N LYS A 153 -21.30 -15.45 5.78
CA LYS A 153 -20.64 -16.30 4.78
C LYS A 153 -19.43 -17.07 5.32
N GLY A 154 -18.97 -16.77 6.53
CA GLY A 154 -17.80 -17.40 7.14
C GLY A 154 -16.50 -17.05 6.42
N TYR A 155 -16.39 -15.84 5.87
CA TYR A 155 -15.16 -15.38 5.23
C TYR A 155 -14.11 -15.01 6.28
N GLY A 156 -12.86 -15.46 6.07
CA GLY A 156 -11.71 -15.05 6.88
C GLY A 156 -11.22 -13.66 6.46
N CYS A 157 -12.05 -12.63 6.63
CA CYS A 157 -11.76 -11.26 6.23
C CYS A 157 -12.02 -10.31 7.41
N HIS A 158 -11.31 -9.18 7.44
CA HIS A 158 -11.46 -8.19 8.50
C HIS A 158 -11.73 -6.81 7.90
N ALA A 159 -12.92 -6.27 8.15
CA ALA A 159 -13.23 -4.86 7.89
C ALA A 159 -12.98 -4.03 9.16
N ILE A 160 -12.30 -2.88 9.04
CA ILE A 160 -11.85 -2.03 10.15
C ILE A 160 -12.09 -0.57 9.76
N CYS A 161 -12.69 0.22 10.66
CA CYS A 161 -12.82 1.66 10.49
C CYS A 161 -11.60 2.41 11.03
N GLY A 162 -11.32 3.57 10.44
CA GLY A 162 -10.26 4.47 10.87
C GLY A 162 -10.52 5.13 12.24
N PRO A 163 -9.53 5.86 12.77
CA PRO A 163 -8.22 6.10 12.17
C PRO A 163 -7.31 4.86 12.29
N ILE A 164 -6.80 4.38 11.15
CA ILE A 164 -5.80 3.31 11.06
C ILE A 164 -4.66 3.78 10.15
N GLU A 165 -3.43 3.76 10.64
CA GLU A 165 -2.27 4.12 9.82
C GLU A 165 -1.98 2.98 8.82
N VAL A 166 -1.88 3.30 7.53
CA VAL A 166 -1.50 2.37 6.46
C VAL A 166 -0.26 2.90 5.76
N GLN A 167 0.87 2.21 5.91
CA GLN A 167 2.10 2.55 5.20
C GLN A 167 2.09 1.91 3.81
N LEU A 168 2.23 2.74 2.78
CA LEU A 168 2.27 2.30 1.39
C LEU A 168 3.73 2.27 0.91
N GLU A 169 4.33 1.09 0.87
CA GLU A 169 5.76 0.91 0.57
C GLU A 169 6.14 1.20 -0.90
N CYS A 170 5.16 1.16 -1.82
CA CYS A 170 5.38 1.35 -3.25
C CYS A 170 5.72 2.80 -3.66
N VAL A 171 5.39 3.77 -2.80
CA VAL A 171 5.65 5.19 -3.04
C VAL A 171 6.70 5.61 -2.02
N ASN A 172 7.96 5.37 -2.37
CA ASN A 172 9.20 5.78 -1.68
C ASN A 172 9.35 5.43 -0.18
N GLY A 173 8.41 4.70 0.42
CA GLY A 173 8.40 4.36 1.85
C GLY A 173 7.91 5.48 2.77
N ASP A 174 7.79 6.72 2.27
CA ASP A 174 7.39 7.92 2.99
C ASP A 174 5.95 8.32 2.68
N THR A 175 5.07 7.33 2.59
CA THR A 175 3.63 7.51 2.45
C THR A 175 2.89 6.69 3.52
N ILE A 176 2.17 7.38 4.39
CA ILE A 176 1.31 6.83 5.45
C ILE A 176 -0.05 7.53 5.35
N VAL A 177 -1.08 6.76 5.01
CA VAL A 177 -2.46 7.24 4.89
C VAL A 177 -3.32 6.77 6.07
N GLN A 178 -4.45 7.44 6.31
CA GLN A 178 -5.41 7.14 7.37
C GLN A 178 -6.83 7.00 6.78
N PRO A 179 -7.10 5.92 6.03
CA PRO A 179 -8.40 5.73 5.38
C PRO A 179 -9.55 5.56 6.39
N ASP A 180 -10.74 5.96 5.96
CA ASP A 180 -11.98 5.86 6.74
C ASP A 180 -12.41 4.42 7.01
N LEU A 181 -12.25 3.53 6.03
CA LEU A 181 -12.50 2.08 6.19
C LEU A 181 -11.56 1.27 5.31
N VAL A 182 -11.07 0.16 5.86
CA VAL A 182 -10.25 -0.82 5.14
C VAL A 182 -10.83 -2.22 5.30
N MET A 183 -10.59 -3.08 4.32
CA MET A 183 -10.82 -4.52 4.48
C MET A 183 -9.60 -5.32 4.04
N LEU A 184 -9.26 -6.32 4.86
CA LEU A 184 -8.19 -7.26 4.65
C LEU A 184 -8.76 -8.64 4.34
N LEU A 185 -8.27 -9.27 3.28
CA LEU A 185 -8.53 -10.67 2.96
C LEU A 185 -7.49 -11.57 3.65
N GLY A 186 -7.93 -12.57 4.40
CA GLY A 186 -7.07 -13.53 5.07
C GLY A 186 -6.55 -13.10 6.45
N GLU A 187 -5.75 -13.96 7.05
CA GLU A 187 -5.10 -13.77 8.35
C GLU A 187 -3.70 -13.16 8.16
N GLU A 188 -3.61 -11.88 7.75
CA GLU A 188 -2.32 -11.20 7.56
C GLU A 188 -2.09 -9.98 8.46
N GLN A 189 -0.80 -9.61 8.52
CA GLN A 189 -0.10 -8.87 9.56
C GLN A 189 -0.68 -7.49 9.92
N ILE A 190 -1.52 -7.48 10.94
CA ILE A 190 -1.81 -6.26 11.71
C ILE A 190 -0.61 -6.00 12.61
N GLY A 191 0.18 -4.96 12.29
CA GLY A 191 1.25 -4.49 13.16
C GLY A 191 0.69 -3.80 14.41
N LEU A 192 1.51 -3.60 15.44
CA LEU A 192 1.10 -2.97 16.70
C LEU A 192 0.47 -1.57 16.52
N ARG A 193 0.78 -0.88 15.41
CA ARG A 193 0.42 0.53 15.17
C ARG A 193 -0.36 0.80 13.88
N GLY A 194 -0.62 -0.22 13.06
CA GLY A 194 -1.24 -0.04 11.74
C GLY A 194 -0.88 -1.15 10.76
N LEU A 195 -1.25 -0.93 9.49
CA LEU A 195 -0.93 -1.83 8.38
C LEU A 195 0.39 -1.40 7.74
N LEU A 196 1.30 -2.36 7.59
CA LEU A 196 2.58 -2.17 6.88
C LEU A 196 2.48 -2.52 5.40
N ARG A 197 1.26 -2.79 4.90
CA ARG A 197 0.96 -3.05 3.51
C ARG A 197 -0.36 -2.40 3.13
N ALA A 198 -0.58 -2.21 1.83
CA ALA A 198 -1.88 -1.81 1.30
C ALA A 198 -2.94 -2.89 1.62
N PRO A 199 -4.16 -2.51 2.06
CA PRO A 199 -5.28 -3.43 2.17
C PRO A 199 -5.86 -3.75 0.79
N GLU A 200 -6.66 -4.82 0.68
CA GLU A 200 -7.34 -5.14 -0.59
C GLU A 200 -8.46 -4.16 -0.90
N PHE A 201 -9.12 -3.63 0.13
CA PHE A 201 -10.18 -2.62 0.01
C PHE A 201 -9.83 -1.35 0.79
N VAL A 202 -10.13 -0.19 0.20
CA VAL A 202 -10.15 1.10 0.87
C VAL A 202 -11.46 1.82 0.57
N MET A 203 -12.04 2.49 1.57
CA MET A 203 -13.10 3.47 1.37
C MET A 203 -12.71 4.79 2.04
N GLU A 204 -12.97 5.88 1.33
CA GLU A 204 -12.84 7.25 1.80
C GLU A 204 -14.18 7.97 1.64
N VAL A 205 -14.53 8.81 2.61
CA VAL A 205 -15.75 9.60 2.58
C VAL A 205 -15.37 11.07 2.43
N LEU A 206 -15.72 11.66 1.28
CA LEU A 206 -15.38 13.04 0.96
C LEU A 206 -16.00 14.02 1.96
N SER A 207 -15.13 14.80 2.58
CA SER A 207 -15.50 16.09 3.18
C SER A 207 -15.39 17.22 2.15
N GLU A 208 -16.03 18.36 2.42
CA GLU A 208 -15.99 19.55 1.56
C GLU A 208 -14.56 20.05 1.27
N SER A 209 -13.61 19.83 2.19
CA SER A 209 -12.24 20.38 2.12
C SER A 209 -11.20 19.46 1.45
N GLU A 210 -11.55 18.21 1.12
CA GLU A 210 -10.57 17.17 0.76
C GLU A 210 -10.69 16.68 -0.70
N GLN A 211 -11.54 17.32 -1.51
CA GLN A 211 -11.88 16.86 -2.87
C GLN A 211 -10.67 16.64 -3.79
N GLU A 212 -9.67 17.52 -3.80
CA GLU A 212 -8.52 17.38 -4.71
C GLU A 212 -7.64 16.18 -4.36
N GLN A 213 -7.32 15.98 -3.07
CA GLN A 213 -6.48 14.86 -2.63
C GLN A 213 -7.18 13.52 -2.89
N GLU A 214 -8.44 13.43 -2.50
CA GLU A 214 -9.22 12.19 -2.57
C GLU A 214 -9.62 11.82 -4.01
N MET A 215 -9.91 12.80 -4.87
CA MET A 215 -10.34 12.52 -6.25
C MET A 215 -9.20 12.38 -7.26
N VAL A 216 -8.02 12.96 -6.99
CA VAL A 216 -6.93 13.05 -7.98
C VAL A 216 -5.70 12.28 -7.53
N VAL A 217 -5.29 12.41 -6.27
CA VAL A 217 -4.02 11.84 -5.79
C VAL A 217 -4.20 10.40 -5.32
N LYS A 218 -5.17 10.16 -4.44
CA LYS A 218 -5.37 8.86 -3.79
C LYS A 218 -5.76 7.71 -4.73
N PRO A 219 -6.53 7.89 -5.82
CA PRO A 219 -6.82 6.78 -6.73
C PRO A 219 -5.54 6.19 -7.36
N ASP A 220 -4.64 7.05 -7.88
CA ASP A 220 -3.37 6.59 -8.46
C ASP A 220 -2.44 6.01 -7.38
N LEU A 221 -2.44 6.61 -6.17
CA LEU A 221 -1.67 6.13 -5.03
C LEU A 221 -2.09 4.71 -4.61
N TYR A 222 -3.39 4.48 -4.41
CA TYR A 222 -3.94 3.18 -4.01
C TYR A 222 -3.77 2.12 -5.10
N MET A 223 -3.97 2.48 -6.36
CA MET A 223 -3.69 1.60 -7.50
C MET A 223 -2.22 1.18 -7.53
N GLY A 224 -1.29 2.14 -7.37
CA GLY A 224 0.15 1.87 -7.33
C GLY A 224 0.57 1.01 -6.13
N ALA A 225 -0.19 1.08 -5.04
CA ALA A 225 0.05 0.29 -3.83
C ALA A 225 -0.54 -1.11 -3.84
N GLY A 226 -1.33 -1.46 -4.86
CA GLY A 226 -1.95 -2.78 -4.98
C GLY A 226 -3.25 -2.94 -4.20
N VAL A 227 -3.92 -1.82 -3.85
CA VAL A 227 -5.34 -1.89 -3.48
C VAL A 227 -6.11 -2.47 -4.67
N GLN A 228 -7.07 -3.35 -4.41
CA GLN A 228 -7.84 -4.03 -5.47
C GLN A 228 -9.15 -3.31 -5.75
N GLU A 229 -9.79 -2.76 -4.71
CA GLU A 229 -11.05 -2.04 -4.80
C GLU A 229 -11.01 -0.79 -3.90
N TYR A 230 -11.30 0.37 -4.48
CA TYR A 230 -11.30 1.65 -3.79
C TYR A 230 -12.62 2.36 -3.98
N TRP A 231 -13.26 2.76 -2.88
CA TRP A 231 -14.54 3.47 -2.90
C TRP A 231 -14.35 4.90 -2.43
N LEU A 232 -14.86 5.85 -3.20
CA LEU A 232 -14.94 7.26 -2.82
C LEU A 232 -16.40 7.66 -2.66
N VAL A 233 -16.82 7.91 -1.42
CA VAL A 233 -18.21 8.22 -1.09
C VAL A 233 -18.38 9.72 -0.91
N ASN A 234 -19.26 10.32 -1.71
CA ASN A 234 -19.62 11.73 -1.61
C ASN A 234 -20.97 11.88 -0.90
N LEU A 235 -20.95 12.38 0.34
CA LEU A 235 -22.17 12.61 1.13
C LEU A 235 -23.08 13.70 0.54
N TYR A 236 -22.49 14.75 -0.03
CA TYR A 236 -23.24 15.91 -0.56
C TYR A 236 -23.95 15.57 -1.86
N GLN A 237 -23.25 14.87 -2.75
CA GLN A 237 -23.81 14.42 -4.03
C GLN A 237 -24.59 13.11 -3.88
N ARG A 238 -24.52 12.45 -2.72
CA ARG A 238 -25.10 11.13 -2.44
C ARG A 238 -24.70 10.11 -3.51
N GLN A 239 -23.39 10.04 -3.75
CA GLN A 239 -22.79 9.22 -4.80
C GLN A 239 -21.61 8.40 -4.26
N VAL A 240 -21.37 7.27 -4.89
CA VAL A 240 -20.21 6.41 -4.64
C VAL A 240 -19.50 6.20 -5.96
N ILE A 241 -18.22 6.53 -6.01
CA ILE A 241 -17.34 6.19 -7.13
C ILE A 241 -16.56 4.94 -6.72
N VAL A 242 -16.74 3.87 -7.48
CA VAL A 242 -16.08 2.59 -7.28
C VAL A 242 -14.97 2.43 -8.30
N TYR A 243 -13.76 2.38 -7.81
CA TYR A 243 -12.57 2.05 -8.57
C TYR A 243 -12.26 0.56 -8.36
N TRP A 244 -12.34 -0.22 -9.44
CA TRP A 244 -11.88 -1.60 -9.46
C TRP A 244 -10.54 -1.68 -10.17
N PHE A 245 -9.48 -1.90 -9.41
CA PHE A 245 -8.12 -2.11 -9.91
C PHE A 245 -7.86 -3.60 -10.21
N GLY A 246 -8.53 -4.50 -9.49
CA GLY A 246 -8.40 -5.95 -9.64
C GLY A 246 -7.05 -6.50 -9.15
N ASN A 247 -6.71 -7.72 -9.59
CA ASN A 247 -5.50 -8.43 -9.11
C ASN A 247 -4.24 -8.17 -9.94
N ASN A 248 -4.35 -7.38 -11.01
CA ASN A 248 -3.23 -7.09 -11.91
C ASN A 248 -2.71 -5.69 -11.58
N TYR A 249 -1.44 -5.59 -11.19
CA TYR A 249 -0.76 -4.32 -11.00
C TYR A 249 -0.68 -3.58 -12.35
N GLY A 250 -1.53 -2.57 -12.57
CA GLY A 250 -1.55 -1.75 -13.79
C GLY A 250 -2.94 -1.26 -14.19
N ARG A 251 -3.01 -0.42 -15.23
CA ARG A 251 -4.29 0.12 -15.76
C ARG A 251 -5.07 -0.87 -16.65
N GLU A 252 -4.53 -2.05 -16.92
CA GLU A 252 -5.20 -3.06 -17.74
C GLU A 252 -6.35 -3.72 -16.96
N GLY A 253 -7.59 -3.47 -17.40
CA GLY A 253 -8.79 -3.98 -16.72
C GLY A 253 -9.31 -3.09 -15.58
N PHE A 254 -8.73 -1.90 -15.40
CA PHE A 254 -9.24 -0.86 -14.52
C PHE A 254 -10.66 -0.44 -14.92
N GLN A 255 -11.56 -0.39 -13.94
CA GLN A 255 -12.95 0.02 -14.14
C GLN A 255 -13.34 1.07 -13.12
N VAL A 256 -14.12 2.05 -13.57
CA VAL A 256 -14.71 3.08 -12.72
C VAL A 256 -16.20 3.08 -12.94
N ASP A 257 -16.94 2.86 -11.87
CA ASP A 257 -18.40 2.94 -11.86
C ASP A 257 -18.85 4.02 -10.87
N THR A 258 -19.92 4.74 -11.22
CA THR A 258 -20.55 5.69 -10.30
C THR A 258 -21.96 5.22 -9.98
N TYR A 259 -22.29 5.20 -8.69
CA TYR A 259 -23.59 4.83 -8.17
C TYR A 259 -24.18 5.98 -7.35
N THR A 260 -25.50 6.13 -7.36
CA THR A 260 -26.21 6.95 -6.38
C THR A 260 -26.56 6.13 -5.14
N PHE A 261 -26.89 6.77 -4.02
CA PHE A 261 -27.26 6.07 -2.79
C PHE A 261 -28.54 5.22 -2.90
N ASP A 262 -29.37 5.46 -3.92
CA ASP A 262 -30.57 4.67 -4.20
C ASP A 262 -30.26 3.36 -4.96
N GLN A 263 -29.01 3.21 -5.43
CA GLN A 263 -28.53 2.02 -6.11
C GLN A 263 -27.75 1.15 -5.14
N LYS A 264 -27.88 -0.16 -5.29
CA LYS A 264 -27.04 -1.11 -4.57
C LYS A 264 -25.68 -1.21 -5.23
N VAL A 265 -24.62 -1.05 -4.43
CA VAL A 265 -23.24 -1.01 -4.90
C VAL A 265 -22.58 -2.38 -4.67
N PRO A 266 -22.11 -3.08 -5.71
CA PRO A 266 -21.44 -4.36 -5.54
C PRO A 266 -20.04 -4.16 -4.93
N MET A 267 -19.72 -4.85 -3.83
CA MET A 267 -18.34 -4.98 -3.37
C MET A 267 -17.74 -6.22 -4.02
N ARG A 268 -16.91 -6.02 -5.03
CA ARG A 268 -16.43 -7.10 -5.91
C ARG A 268 -15.50 -8.08 -5.17
N LEU A 269 -14.88 -7.64 -4.08
CA LEU A 269 -14.09 -8.50 -3.19
C LEU A 269 -14.94 -9.48 -2.36
N LEU A 270 -16.25 -9.24 -2.21
CA LEU A 270 -17.17 -10.09 -1.46
C LEU A 270 -18.25 -10.63 -2.40
N ASP A 271 -18.09 -11.88 -2.86
CA ASP A 271 -19.00 -12.49 -3.82
C ASP A 271 -20.46 -12.42 -3.35
N GLY A 272 -21.32 -11.83 -4.19
CA GLY A 272 -22.75 -11.62 -3.93
C GLY A 272 -23.11 -10.49 -2.96
N PHE A 273 -22.16 -9.78 -2.36
CA PHE A 273 -22.46 -8.65 -1.47
C PHE A 273 -22.86 -7.41 -2.27
N MET A 274 -23.94 -6.77 -1.81
CA MET A 274 -24.47 -5.54 -2.39
C MET A 274 -24.72 -4.54 -1.27
N MET A 275 -23.94 -3.46 -1.22
CA MET A 275 -24.11 -2.39 -0.24
C MET A 275 -25.31 -1.52 -0.60
N ASP A 276 -26.23 -1.33 0.35
CA ASP A 276 -27.40 -0.46 0.21
C ASP A 276 -27.25 0.76 1.12
N PHE A 277 -26.78 1.87 0.54
CA PHE A 277 -26.57 3.12 1.26
C PHE A 277 -27.87 3.77 1.73
N GLY A 278 -29.00 3.45 1.09
CA GLY A 278 -30.33 3.91 1.51
C GLY A 278 -30.79 3.33 2.86
N THR A 279 -30.12 2.29 3.37
CA THR A 279 -30.40 1.72 4.70
C THR A 279 -29.70 2.45 5.86
N ILE A 280 -28.82 3.40 5.56
CA ILE A 280 -28.08 4.18 6.56
C ILE A 280 -28.85 5.46 6.85
N ASP A 281 -29.22 5.68 8.12
CA ASP A 281 -29.93 6.87 8.57
C ASP A 281 -28.95 8.03 8.75
N LEU A 282 -28.98 8.98 7.81
CA LEU A 282 -28.15 10.20 7.83
C LEU A 282 -29.03 11.38 8.21
N MET A 283 -28.56 12.23 9.14
CA MET A 283 -29.30 13.39 9.65
C MET A 283 -29.38 14.57 8.68
#